data_AF-A0A812I605-F1
#
_entry.id   AF-A0A812I605-F1
#
_cell.length_a   1.000
_cell.length_b   1.000
_cell.length_c   1.000
_cell.angle_alpha   90.00
_cell.angle_beta   90.00
_cell.angle_gamma   90.00
#
_symmetry.space_group_name_H-M   'P 1'
#
loop_
_entity.id
_entity.type
_entity.pdbx_description
1 polymer ?
#
loop_
_entity_poly.entity_id
_entity_poly.type
_entity_poly.pdbx_seq_one_letter_code
_entity_poly.pdbx_strand_id
1 'polypeptide(L)'
;MEPETETPPRTPTLRPPSPPTADDSTEAGRGGVEDGVCVHLFFLGGCQSDTLREELYDEDDLEDLADLEVLVASAEEMLSSGRPRCELVSFGPRPVLLTAPHCLALLRDGQSPHLVEKHTIEIASGCARFLNGSVLSWSALERRRTELLWRLSKRVNEERGRFDIRDGFLLDPRNRDPNFLATSELQTNAWFQQIRKLSEAWSLKFGIDLELLHVDVHGCQDPPNTPSHLTVGLGAMCFHAIDLGDADAYEDAICFGNAVCRELSQVLAKAQTLRPRAALVRLSAPGPEEENCAPRFSGAWRGGRHTQSQQAIRAGFSHAVQLELSKALRAILATDEVLLSGFASALRAAWVQAKAAKTQRQRRSKRSWQAKT
;
A
#
# COMPACT_ATOMS: atom_id res chain seq x y z
N MET A 1 0.26 -1.30 -64.91
CA MET A 1 0.00 -0.34 -63.82
C MET A 1 -0.13 -1.16 -62.56
N GLU A 2 0.91 -1.21 -61.75
CA GLU A 2 0.84 -1.84 -60.43
C GLU A 2 0.11 -0.90 -59.47
N PRO A 3 -0.73 -1.41 -58.54
CA PRO A 3 -1.45 -0.59 -57.60
C PRO A 3 -0.52 -0.15 -56.46
N GLU A 4 -0.48 1.15 -56.21
CA GLU A 4 0.21 1.75 -55.06
C GLU A 4 -0.40 1.24 -53.74
N THR A 5 0.40 0.58 -52.92
CA THR A 5 0.02 0.20 -51.56
C THR A 5 0.18 1.39 -50.61
N GLU A 6 -0.95 1.96 -50.19
CA GLU A 6 -0.99 2.99 -49.15
C GLU A 6 -0.43 2.45 -47.83
N THR A 7 0.56 3.15 -47.28
CA THR A 7 1.17 2.84 -45.99
C THR A 7 0.30 3.42 -44.87
N PRO A 8 -0.06 2.65 -43.83
CA PRO A 8 -0.93 3.15 -42.76
C PRO A 8 -0.24 4.23 -41.91
N PRO A 9 -1.01 5.18 -41.34
CA PRO A 9 -0.47 6.30 -40.58
C PRO A 9 0.16 5.82 -39.27
N ARG A 10 1.33 6.39 -38.94
CA ARG A 10 2.05 6.11 -37.70
C ARG A 10 1.29 6.68 -36.50
N THR A 11 1.01 5.84 -35.51
CA THR A 11 0.42 6.21 -34.22
C THR A 11 1.40 7.11 -33.45
N PRO A 12 0.94 8.23 -32.84
CA PRO A 12 1.80 9.09 -32.04
C PRO A 12 2.27 8.35 -30.77
N THR A 13 3.58 8.29 -30.59
CA THR A 13 4.23 7.74 -29.39
C THR A 13 4.17 8.80 -28.29
N LEU A 14 3.34 8.56 -27.28
CA LEU A 14 3.35 9.35 -26.04
C LEU A 14 4.66 9.04 -25.28
N ARG A 15 5.48 10.07 -25.04
CA ARG A 15 6.65 9.95 -24.15
C ARG A 15 6.17 9.66 -22.73
N PRO A 16 6.71 8.63 -22.05
CA PRO A 16 6.44 8.43 -20.63
C PRO A 16 7.03 9.59 -19.80
N PRO A 17 6.38 9.99 -18.69
CA PRO A 17 6.95 10.96 -17.77
C PRO A 17 8.22 10.39 -17.13
N SER A 18 9.24 11.24 -16.96
CA SER A 18 10.50 10.87 -16.32
C SER A 18 10.27 10.39 -14.88
N PRO A 19 10.96 9.33 -14.42
CA PRO A 19 10.95 8.96 -13.01
C PRO A 19 11.56 10.09 -12.17
N PRO A 20 11.11 10.30 -10.92
CA PRO A 20 11.80 11.19 -10.00
C PRO A 20 13.22 10.67 -9.81
N THR A 21 14.21 11.47 -10.20
CA THR A 21 15.63 11.16 -10.00
C THR A 21 15.92 11.22 -8.51
N ALA A 22 16.21 10.06 -7.92
CA ALA A 22 16.80 9.95 -6.59
C ALA A 22 18.29 10.26 -6.72
N ASP A 23 18.63 11.54 -6.84
CA ASP A 23 19.95 12.12 -6.53
C ASP A 23 19.93 13.60 -6.90
N ASP A 24 19.48 14.41 -5.94
CA ASP A 24 19.94 15.80 -5.84
C ASP A 24 19.94 16.20 -4.35
N SER A 25 20.83 15.55 -3.60
CA SER A 25 21.18 15.93 -2.24
C SER A 25 22.56 16.58 -2.25
N THR A 26 22.66 17.76 -2.86
CA THR A 26 23.78 18.68 -2.65
C THR A 26 23.29 20.12 -2.63
N GLU A 27 23.41 20.73 -1.45
CA GLU A 27 23.36 22.19 -1.19
C GLU A 27 22.09 22.97 -1.55
N ALA A 28 20.97 22.63 -0.91
CA ALA A 28 19.92 23.63 -0.65
C ALA A 28 20.30 24.43 0.61
N GLY A 29 20.40 25.75 0.44
CA GLY A 29 20.87 26.71 1.43
C GLY A 29 20.17 26.63 2.79
N ARG A 30 20.92 27.08 3.81
CA ARG A 30 20.45 27.34 5.17
C ARG A 30 19.42 28.48 5.18
N GLY A 31 18.19 28.19 4.75
CA GLY A 31 17.00 28.92 5.19
C GLY A 31 16.59 28.34 6.53
N GLY A 32 16.56 29.16 7.59
CA GLY A 32 16.17 28.74 8.93
C GLY A 32 14.77 28.12 8.93
N VAL A 33 14.70 26.83 9.23
CA VAL A 33 13.44 26.12 9.45
C VAL A 33 13.04 26.35 10.90
N GLU A 34 12.29 27.41 11.17
CA GLU A 34 11.52 27.58 12.41
C GLU A 34 10.12 26.95 12.34
N ASP A 35 9.75 26.28 11.23
CA ASP A 35 8.38 25.79 10.98
C ASP A 35 8.05 24.39 11.55
N GLY A 36 8.94 23.79 12.35
CA GLY A 36 8.75 22.44 12.91
C GLY A 36 7.87 22.34 14.16
N VAL A 37 7.47 23.48 14.74
CA VAL A 37 6.80 23.52 16.07
C VAL A 37 5.26 23.45 15.96
N CYS A 38 4.70 23.54 14.75
CA CYS A 38 3.29 23.92 14.61
C CYS A 38 2.30 22.87 15.12
N VAL A 39 2.38 21.59 14.71
CA VAL A 39 1.26 20.65 14.95
C VAL A 39 1.17 20.11 16.38
N HIS A 40 2.27 20.05 17.13
CA HIS A 40 2.22 19.66 18.54
C HIS A 40 1.61 20.77 19.42
N LEU A 41 1.63 22.02 18.94
CA LEU A 41 0.99 23.19 19.58
C LEU A 41 -0.46 23.43 19.14
N PHE A 42 -0.91 22.88 18.00
CA PHE A 42 -2.26 23.11 17.46
C PHE A 42 -3.39 22.75 18.44
N PHE A 43 -3.21 21.72 19.29
CA PHE A 43 -4.24 21.28 20.24
C PHE A 43 -3.84 21.31 21.72
N LEU A 44 -2.54 21.32 22.05
CA LEU A 44 -2.10 21.44 23.45
C LEU A 44 -2.00 22.90 23.92
N GLY A 45 -2.02 23.88 23.00
CA GLY A 45 -1.80 25.29 23.31
C GLY A 45 -3.03 26.19 23.41
N GLY A 46 -4.24 25.71 23.08
CA GLY A 46 -5.50 26.49 23.09
C GLY A 46 -5.60 27.61 22.03
N CYS A 47 -4.51 28.33 21.79
CA CYS A 47 -4.45 29.58 21.03
C CYS A 47 -4.79 29.50 19.53
N GLN A 48 -4.77 28.30 18.92
CA GLN A 48 -5.04 28.14 17.47
C GLN A 48 -6.43 27.58 17.14
N SER A 49 -7.14 26.95 18.08
CA SER A 49 -8.55 26.56 17.85
C SER A 49 -9.41 27.82 17.66
N ASP A 50 -9.15 28.87 18.43
CA ASP A 50 -9.82 30.16 18.29
C ASP A 50 -9.55 30.79 16.91
N THR A 51 -8.31 30.75 16.42
CA THR A 51 -7.97 31.23 15.06
C THR A 51 -8.70 30.44 13.97
N LEU A 52 -8.79 29.10 14.10
CA LEU A 52 -9.55 28.30 13.15
C LEU A 52 -11.05 28.62 13.21
N ARG A 53 -11.63 28.88 14.39
CA ARG A 53 -13.03 29.32 14.54
C ARG A 53 -13.29 30.70 13.95
N GLU A 54 -12.29 31.59 13.96
CA GLU A 54 -12.40 32.89 13.30
C GLU A 54 -12.36 32.76 11.78
N GLU A 55 -11.58 31.83 11.24
CA GLU A 55 -11.48 31.56 9.80
C GLU A 55 -12.63 30.69 9.27
N LEU A 56 -13.19 29.82 10.10
CA LEU A 56 -14.29 28.89 9.77
C LEU A 56 -15.60 29.40 10.38
N TYR A 57 -16.45 29.98 9.55
CA TYR A 57 -17.71 30.62 9.97
C TYR A 57 -18.97 29.84 9.57
N ASP A 58 -18.83 28.76 8.81
CA ASP A 58 -19.94 27.89 8.40
C ASP A 58 -20.32 26.91 9.52
N GLU A 59 -21.63 26.66 9.71
CA GLU A 59 -22.13 25.78 10.77
C GLU A 59 -21.57 24.35 10.66
N ASP A 60 -21.41 23.83 9.44
CA ASP A 60 -20.87 22.48 9.22
C ASP A 60 -19.38 22.40 9.62
N ASP A 61 -18.62 23.45 9.33
CA ASP A 61 -17.18 23.52 9.68
C ASP A 61 -16.98 23.62 11.22
N LEU A 62 -17.91 24.27 11.93
CA LEU A 62 -17.90 24.36 13.40
C LEU A 62 -18.28 23.04 14.06
N GLU A 63 -19.25 22.29 13.51
CA GLU A 63 -19.58 20.94 13.97
C GLU A 63 -18.37 20.00 13.79
N ASP A 64 -17.71 20.05 12.64
CA ASP A 64 -16.50 19.28 12.37
C ASP A 64 -15.36 19.60 13.35
N LEU A 65 -15.20 20.86 13.71
CA LEU A 65 -14.16 21.27 14.65
C LEU A 65 -14.44 20.73 16.06
N ALA A 66 -15.71 20.76 16.51
CA ALA A 66 -16.11 20.17 17.79
C ALA A 66 -15.89 18.65 17.81
N ASP A 67 -16.28 17.96 16.73
CA ASP A 67 -15.99 16.53 16.52
C ASP A 67 -14.48 16.25 16.61
N LEU A 68 -13.66 17.08 15.95
CA LEU A 68 -12.22 16.92 15.92
C LEU A 68 -11.60 17.09 17.32
N GLU A 69 -12.06 18.05 18.12
CA GLU A 69 -11.59 18.25 19.49
C GLU A 69 -11.76 16.97 20.34
N VAL A 70 -12.92 16.31 20.24
CA VAL A 70 -13.20 15.04 20.94
C VAL A 70 -12.28 13.92 20.44
N LEU A 71 -12.09 13.82 19.13
CA LEU A 71 -11.24 12.78 18.51
C LEU A 71 -9.76 12.97 18.85
N VAL A 72 -9.28 14.21 18.94
CA VAL A 72 -7.91 14.52 19.35
C VAL A 72 -7.69 14.10 20.80
N ALA A 73 -8.58 14.47 21.72
CA ALA A 73 -8.48 14.05 23.11
C ALA A 73 -8.42 12.52 23.23
N SER A 74 -9.30 11.83 22.50
CA SER A 74 -9.34 10.36 22.47
C SER A 74 -8.07 9.73 21.87
N ALA A 75 -7.49 10.34 20.83
CA ALA A 75 -6.24 9.89 20.22
C ALA A 75 -5.04 10.04 21.17
N GLU A 76 -4.97 11.14 21.93
CA GLU A 76 -3.91 11.37 22.91
C GLU A 76 -4.02 10.43 24.11
N GLU A 77 -5.24 10.10 24.55
CA GLU A 77 -5.46 9.06 25.57
C GLU A 77 -4.96 7.70 25.09
N MET A 78 -5.31 7.31 23.85
CA MET A 78 -4.82 6.06 23.24
C MET A 78 -3.29 6.02 23.21
N LEU A 79 -2.65 7.08 22.74
CA LEU A 79 -1.19 7.18 22.72
C LEU A 79 -0.56 7.09 24.12
N SER A 80 -1.14 7.80 25.09
CA SER A 80 -0.66 7.80 26.49
C SER A 80 -0.79 6.42 27.14
N SER A 81 -1.78 5.62 26.72
CA SER A 81 -1.94 4.22 27.12
C SER A 81 -1.04 3.23 26.38
N GLY A 82 -0.19 3.72 25.47
CA GLY A 82 0.70 2.90 24.63
C GLY A 82 -0.02 2.15 23.50
N ARG A 83 -1.29 2.48 23.21
CA ARG A 83 -2.02 1.89 22.09
C ARG A 83 -1.59 2.56 20.78
N PRO A 84 -1.21 1.77 19.76
CA PRO A 84 -0.85 2.33 18.46
C PRO A 84 -2.08 2.92 17.76
N ARG A 85 -1.84 3.88 16.87
CA ARG A 85 -2.88 4.49 16.01
C ARG A 85 -3.37 3.58 14.89
N CYS A 86 -2.61 2.52 14.60
CA CYS A 86 -3.02 1.43 13.74
C CYS A 86 -3.69 0.31 14.53
N GLU A 87 -4.63 -0.38 13.89
CA GLU A 87 -5.40 -1.49 14.43
C GLU A 87 -5.10 -2.77 13.66
N LEU A 88 -4.87 -3.86 14.40
CA LEU A 88 -4.78 -5.21 13.86
C LEU A 88 -6.08 -5.96 14.22
N VAL A 89 -6.88 -6.31 13.23
CA VAL A 89 -8.14 -7.04 13.41
C VAL A 89 -7.98 -8.46 12.87
N SER A 90 -8.29 -9.47 13.69
CA SER A 90 -8.21 -10.88 13.31
C SER A 90 -9.61 -11.44 13.05
N PHE A 91 -9.80 -12.04 11.87
CA PHE A 91 -11.03 -12.75 11.49
C PHE A 91 -10.88 -14.27 11.58
N GLY A 92 -9.67 -14.76 11.87
CA GLY A 92 -9.41 -16.19 12.01
C GLY A 92 -7.94 -16.51 12.20
N PRO A 93 -7.61 -17.81 12.31
CA PRO A 93 -6.28 -18.26 12.68
C PRO A 93 -5.32 -18.40 11.50
N ARG A 94 -5.74 -18.17 10.24
CA ARG A 94 -4.86 -18.43 9.10
C ARG A 94 -3.74 -17.39 9.05
N PRO A 95 -2.51 -17.80 8.68
CA PRO A 95 -1.35 -16.92 8.60
C PRO A 95 -1.36 -16.08 7.31
N VAL A 96 -2.42 -15.29 7.16
CA VAL A 96 -2.62 -14.35 6.07
C VAL A 96 -2.83 -12.97 6.69
N LEU A 97 -1.94 -12.04 6.37
CA LEU A 97 -2.05 -10.64 6.75
C LEU A 97 -2.41 -9.81 5.52
N LEU A 98 -3.41 -8.95 5.66
CA LEU A 98 -3.71 -7.91 4.69
C LEU A 98 -3.40 -6.54 5.27
N THR A 99 -2.86 -5.65 4.45
CA THR A 99 -2.64 -4.24 4.83
C THR A 99 -3.40 -3.31 3.91
N ALA A 100 -3.89 -2.20 4.45
CA ALA A 100 -4.48 -1.09 3.69
C ALA A 100 -3.99 0.24 4.28
N PRO A 101 -2.73 0.62 4.01
CA PRO A 101 -2.06 1.74 4.68
C PRO A 101 -2.58 3.12 4.25
N HIS A 102 -3.17 3.23 3.07
CA HIS A 102 -3.58 4.50 2.48
C HIS A 102 -5.10 4.72 2.57
N CYS A 103 -5.74 4.22 3.63
CA CYS A 103 -7.15 4.49 3.93
C CYS A 103 -7.41 5.87 4.57
N LEU A 104 -6.37 6.69 4.73
CA LEU A 104 -6.43 8.10 5.13
C LEU A 104 -5.32 8.91 4.41
N ALA A 105 -5.38 10.25 4.49
CA ALA A 105 -4.38 11.13 3.89
C ALA A 105 -3.11 11.18 4.76
N LEU A 106 -1.93 11.02 4.16
CA LEU A 106 -0.68 10.80 4.89
C LEU A 106 0.43 11.74 4.45
N LEU A 107 1.25 12.22 5.38
CA LEU A 107 2.45 12.99 5.05
C LEU A 107 3.59 12.08 4.57
N ARG A 108 4.42 12.60 3.66
CA ARG A 108 5.58 11.92 3.07
C ARG A 108 6.82 12.80 3.08
N ASP A 109 7.43 13.04 4.25
CA ASP A 109 8.76 13.66 4.45
C ASP A 109 9.18 14.68 3.36
N GLY A 110 8.47 15.81 3.25
CA GLY A 110 8.79 16.87 2.28
C GLY A 110 8.19 16.69 0.87
N GLN A 111 7.44 15.62 0.64
CA GLN A 111 6.61 15.43 -0.55
C GLN A 111 5.15 15.82 -0.26
N SER A 112 4.39 16.03 -1.33
CA SER A 112 2.94 16.23 -1.21
C SER A 112 2.29 15.06 -0.45
N PRO A 113 1.36 15.35 0.47
CA PRO A 113 0.52 14.37 1.12
C PRO A 113 -0.01 13.31 0.15
N HIS A 114 0.10 12.06 0.55
CA HIS A 114 -0.54 10.96 -0.13
C HIS A 114 -2.03 10.99 0.12
N LEU A 115 -2.82 10.84 -0.95
CA LEU A 115 -4.26 10.97 -0.89
C LEU A 115 -4.92 9.67 -0.46
N VAL A 116 -6.12 9.79 0.12
CA VAL A 116 -6.96 8.65 0.51
C VAL A 116 -7.25 7.75 -0.69
N GLU A 117 -6.96 6.48 -0.55
CA GLU A 117 -7.31 5.43 -1.49
C GLU A 117 -8.64 4.77 -1.06
N LYS A 118 -9.76 5.36 -1.49
CA LYS A 118 -11.13 4.85 -1.18
C LYS A 118 -11.28 3.33 -1.36
N HIS A 119 -12.06 2.70 -0.49
CA HIS A 119 -12.41 1.26 -0.53
C HIS A 119 -11.28 0.25 -0.23
N THR A 120 -10.01 0.67 -0.09
CA THR A 120 -8.90 -0.28 0.13
C THR A 120 -9.03 -1.03 1.44
N ILE A 121 -9.51 -0.37 2.51
CA ILE A 121 -9.70 -1.01 3.81
C ILE A 121 -10.89 -1.98 3.81
N GLU A 122 -11.98 -1.65 3.13
CA GLU A 122 -13.14 -2.52 2.97
C GLU A 122 -12.78 -3.79 2.21
N ILE A 123 -12.00 -3.64 1.14
CA ILE A 123 -11.49 -4.76 0.33
C ILE A 123 -10.52 -5.62 1.15
N ALA A 124 -9.55 -5.00 1.83
CA ALA A 124 -8.60 -5.72 2.68
C ALA A 124 -9.30 -6.47 3.82
N SER A 125 -10.27 -5.83 4.48
CA SER A 125 -11.05 -6.44 5.56
C SER A 125 -11.94 -7.58 5.07
N GLY A 126 -12.61 -7.40 3.93
CA GLY A 126 -13.43 -8.45 3.32
C GLY A 126 -12.60 -9.64 2.88
N CYS A 127 -11.47 -9.42 2.23
CA CYS A 127 -10.52 -10.48 1.90
C CYS A 127 -9.98 -11.20 3.15
N ALA A 128 -9.61 -10.45 4.21
CA ALA A 128 -9.18 -11.04 5.48
C ALA A 128 -10.24 -11.95 6.08
N ARG A 129 -11.51 -11.52 6.05
CA ARG A 129 -12.66 -12.30 6.49
C ARG A 129 -12.82 -13.60 5.68
N PHE A 130 -12.85 -13.53 4.35
CA PHE A 130 -12.98 -14.72 3.50
C PHE A 130 -11.78 -15.67 3.60
N LEU A 131 -10.60 -15.14 3.92
CA LEU A 131 -9.38 -15.93 4.11
C LEU A 131 -9.24 -16.50 5.52
N ASN A 132 -10.09 -16.09 6.48
CA ASN A 132 -9.91 -16.33 7.92
C ASN A 132 -8.53 -15.85 8.41
N GLY A 133 -8.08 -14.69 7.90
CA GLY A 133 -6.79 -14.07 8.21
C GLY A 133 -6.93 -12.86 9.13
N SER A 134 -5.98 -11.92 9.03
CA SER A 134 -5.96 -10.65 9.78
C SER A 134 -5.76 -9.45 8.85
N VAL A 135 -6.22 -8.28 9.27
CA VAL A 135 -6.00 -7.00 8.57
C VAL A 135 -5.34 -5.99 9.50
N LEU A 136 -4.32 -5.31 9.00
CA LEU A 136 -3.67 -4.18 9.66
C LEU A 136 -3.99 -2.88 8.90
N SER A 137 -4.55 -1.92 9.60
CA SER A 137 -4.95 -0.63 9.03
C SER A 137 -4.85 0.50 10.04
N TRP A 138 -5.08 1.75 9.64
CA TRP A 138 -5.31 2.83 10.61
C TRP A 138 -6.60 2.61 11.38
N SER A 139 -6.64 2.92 12.67
CA SER A 139 -7.85 2.75 13.49
C SER A 139 -9.03 3.58 12.98
N ALA A 140 -10.27 3.15 13.25
CA ALA A 140 -11.46 3.91 12.87
C ALA A 140 -11.43 5.36 13.37
N LEU A 141 -10.98 5.54 14.62
CA LEU A 141 -10.76 6.85 15.24
C LEU A 141 -9.77 7.69 14.43
N GLU A 142 -8.61 7.11 14.07
CA GLU A 142 -7.57 7.82 13.32
C GLU A 142 -8.01 8.18 11.89
N ARG A 143 -8.78 7.30 11.24
CA ARG A 143 -9.36 7.56 9.92
C ARG A 143 -10.31 8.76 9.96
N ARG A 144 -11.23 8.80 10.93
CA ARG A 144 -12.17 9.92 11.10
C ARG A 144 -11.44 11.21 11.46
N ARG A 145 -10.50 11.15 12.40
CA ARG A 145 -9.69 12.32 12.81
C ARG A 145 -8.95 12.92 11.61
N THR A 146 -8.29 12.09 10.81
CA THR A 146 -7.55 12.56 9.65
C THR A 146 -8.47 13.07 8.52
N GLU A 147 -9.64 12.47 8.35
CA GLU A 147 -10.67 12.98 7.41
C GLU A 147 -11.08 14.41 7.75
N LEU A 148 -11.35 14.70 9.03
CA LEU A 148 -11.69 16.05 9.50
C LEU A 148 -10.53 17.04 9.27
N LEU A 149 -9.32 16.69 9.72
CA LEU A 149 -8.13 17.53 9.52
C LEU A 149 -7.91 17.86 8.04
N TRP A 150 -8.06 16.86 7.17
CA TRP A 150 -7.91 17.04 5.73
C TRP A 150 -8.99 17.95 5.14
N ARG A 151 -10.26 17.78 5.53
CA ARG A 151 -11.36 18.63 5.08
C ARG A 151 -11.20 20.07 5.52
N LEU A 152 -10.94 20.30 6.81
CA LEU A 152 -10.73 21.64 7.37
C LEU A 152 -9.51 22.33 6.74
N SER A 153 -8.43 21.59 6.47
CA SER A 153 -7.24 22.12 5.79
C SER A 153 -7.58 22.66 4.40
N LYS A 154 -8.48 22.00 3.66
CA LYS A 154 -8.93 22.50 2.35
C LYS A 154 -9.77 23.76 2.48
N ARG A 155 -10.71 23.78 3.42
CA ARG A 155 -11.62 24.91 3.65
C ARG A 155 -10.84 26.17 4.01
N VAL A 156 -9.90 26.07 4.94
CA VAL A 156 -9.02 27.18 5.31
C VAL A 156 -8.19 27.67 4.11
N ASN A 157 -7.67 26.77 3.29
CA ASN A 157 -6.93 27.17 2.09
C ASN A 157 -7.82 27.86 1.06
N GLU A 158 -9.05 27.40 0.86
CA GLU A 158 -10.04 28.04 -0.01
C GLU A 158 -10.36 29.48 0.46
N GLU A 159 -10.62 29.68 1.75
CA GLU A 159 -10.87 31.00 2.35
C GLU A 159 -9.67 31.95 2.24
N ARG A 160 -8.46 31.41 2.34
CA ARG A 160 -7.20 32.16 2.16
C ARG A 160 -6.86 32.43 0.69
N GLY A 161 -7.69 32.02 -0.27
CA GLY A 161 -7.43 32.16 -1.69
C GLY A 161 -6.23 31.32 -2.18
N ARG A 162 -5.86 30.27 -1.44
CA ARG A 162 -4.79 29.32 -1.80
C ARG A 162 -5.38 28.13 -2.54
N PHE A 163 -5.11 28.05 -3.83
CA PHE A 163 -5.60 26.97 -4.69
C PHE A 163 -4.69 25.73 -4.72
N ASP A 164 -3.59 25.70 -3.96
CA ASP A 164 -2.82 24.47 -3.79
C ASP A 164 -3.45 23.62 -2.66
N ILE A 165 -4.52 22.91 -3.03
CA ILE A 165 -5.41 22.12 -2.15
C ILE A 165 -4.69 20.86 -1.59
N ARG A 166 -3.36 20.79 -1.68
CA ARG A 166 -2.58 19.58 -1.41
C ARG A 166 -1.55 19.74 -0.31
N ASP A 167 -1.43 20.87 0.37
CA ASP A 167 -0.41 20.98 1.43
C ASP A 167 -0.72 20.10 2.66
N GLY A 168 -2.00 19.86 2.96
CA GLY A 168 -2.43 19.08 4.13
C GLY A 168 -1.88 19.67 5.42
N PHE A 169 -1.82 20.99 5.55
CA PHE A 169 -1.08 21.66 6.64
C PHE A 169 -1.62 21.35 8.06
N LEU A 170 -2.87 20.88 8.18
CA LEU A 170 -3.45 20.41 9.45
C LEU A 170 -3.20 18.91 9.71
N LEU A 171 -2.65 18.15 8.76
CA LEU A 171 -2.41 16.72 8.97
C LEU A 171 -1.40 16.50 10.09
N ASP A 172 -1.68 15.51 10.95
CA ASP A 172 -0.81 15.17 12.07
C ASP A 172 0.53 14.59 11.56
N PRO A 173 1.68 15.21 11.84
CA PRO A 173 2.97 14.76 11.35
C PRO A 173 3.42 13.42 11.95
N ARG A 174 2.75 12.93 12.99
CA ARG A 174 2.95 11.57 13.53
C ARG A 174 2.29 10.51 12.65
N ASN A 175 1.33 10.86 11.80
CA ASN A 175 0.71 9.98 10.81
C ASN A 175 1.53 9.97 9.51
N ARG A 176 2.73 9.39 9.59
CA ARG A 176 3.60 9.22 8.42
C ARG A 176 3.17 8.02 7.61
N ASP A 177 3.39 8.10 6.30
CA ASP A 177 3.11 6.99 5.38
C ASP A 177 3.94 5.75 5.76
N PRO A 178 3.30 4.64 6.16
CA PRO A 178 4.01 3.43 6.55
C PRO A 178 4.65 2.71 5.34
N ASN A 179 4.38 3.12 4.09
CA ASN A 179 5.11 2.68 2.89
C ASN A 179 6.33 3.54 2.54
N PHE A 180 6.68 4.51 3.39
CA PHE A 180 7.76 5.44 3.13
C PHE A 180 8.76 5.53 4.30
N LEU A 181 8.92 4.44 5.04
CA LEU A 181 9.80 4.39 6.20
C LEU A 181 11.25 4.10 5.80
N ALA A 182 12.20 4.81 6.40
CA ALA A 182 13.60 4.47 6.31
C ALA A 182 13.94 3.23 7.14
N THR A 183 15.02 2.53 6.78
CA THR A 183 15.48 1.32 7.49
C THR A 183 15.64 1.53 9.00
N SER A 184 16.21 2.67 9.41
CA SER A 184 16.43 3.01 10.82
C SER A 184 15.14 3.18 11.63
N GLU A 185 14.03 3.47 10.95
CA GLU A 185 12.74 3.77 11.59
C GLU A 185 11.92 2.51 11.84
N LEU A 186 12.22 1.40 11.15
CA LEU A 186 11.44 0.17 11.23
C LEU A 186 11.32 -0.33 12.68
N GLN A 187 12.42 -0.35 13.44
CA GLN A 187 12.43 -0.92 14.79
C GLN A 187 11.53 -0.18 15.79
N THR A 188 11.23 1.09 15.56
CA THR A 188 10.36 1.88 16.44
C THR A 188 9.00 2.18 15.82
N ASN A 189 8.80 1.86 14.55
CA ASN A 189 7.55 2.14 13.86
C ASN A 189 6.43 1.16 14.27
N ALA A 190 5.29 1.70 14.68
CA ALA A 190 4.15 0.91 15.16
C ALA A 190 3.61 -0.10 14.13
N TRP A 191 3.58 0.24 12.84
CA TRP A 191 3.12 -0.68 11.78
C TRP A 191 4.05 -1.89 11.67
N PHE A 192 5.35 -1.66 11.52
CA PHE A 192 6.32 -2.75 11.45
C PHE A 192 6.30 -3.63 12.71
N GLN A 193 6.16 -3.01 13.89
CA GLN A 193 6.05 -3.74 15.14
C GLN A 193 4.83 -4.67 15.18
N GLN A 194 3.69 -4.25 14.65
CA GLN A 194 2.50 -5.10 14.56
C GLN A 194 2.71 -6.27 13.59
N ILE A 195 3.30 -6.02 12.41
CA ILE A 195 3.62 -7.06 11.43
C ILE A 195 4.57 -8.11 12.03
N ARG A 196 5.64 -7.65 12.70
CA ARG A 196 6.63 -8.52 13.33
C ARG A 196 6.01 -9.37 14.45
N LYS A 197 5.31 -8.74 15.39
CA LYS A 197 4.64 -9.44 16.50
C LYS A 197 3.67 -10.51 16.00
N LEU A 198 2.93 -10.22 14.93
CA LEU A 198 2.00 -11.18 14.33
C LEU A 198 2.73 -12.37 13.71
N SER A 199 3.80 -12.11 12.95
CA SER A 199 4.64 -13.15 12.36
C SER A 199 5.26 -14.08 13.43
N GLU A 200 5.80 -13.48 14.50
CA GLU A 200 6.35 -14.21 15.65
C GLU A 200 5.29 -15.07 16.35
N ALA A 201 4.10 -14.50 16.59
CA ALA A 201 2.98 -15.21 17.20
C ALA A 201 2.51 -16.40 16.35
N TRP A 202 2.45 -16.26 15.03
CA TRP A 202 2.12 -17.36 14.12
C TRP A 202 3.21 -18.43 14.08
N SER A 203 4.48 -18.02 14.06
CA SER A 203 5.62 -18.93 14.09
C SER A 203 5.64 -19.77 15.38
N LEU A 204 5.37 -19.14 16.52
CA LEU A 204 5.26 -19.83 17.81
C LEU A 204 4.08 -20.81 17.82
N LYS A 205 2.94 -20.42 17.25
CA LYS A 205 1.69 -21.21 17.29
C LYS A 205 1.69 -22.38 16.31
N PHE A 206 2.26 -22.21 15.13
CA PHE A 206 2.11 -23.16 14.02
C PHE A 206 3.44 -23.79 13.56
N GLY A 207 4.57 -23.34 14.10
CA GLY A 207 5.91 -23.82 13.77
C GLY A 207 6.71 -22.86 12.90
N ILE A 208 8.03 -22.96 12.98
CA ILE A 208 8.99 -22.08 12.28
C ILE A 208 8.98 -22.25 10.75
N ASP A 209 8.56 -23.43 10.27
CA ASP A 209 8.45 -23.72 8.84
C ASP A 209 7.12 -23.24 8.23
N LEU A 210 6.31 -22.50 9.02
CA LEU A 210 5.05 -21.97 8.55
C LEU A 210 5.29 -20.87 7.53
N GLU A 211 4.85 -21.11 6.31
CA GLU A 211 4.78 -20.06 5.30
C GLU A 211 3.64 -19.09 5.61
N LEU A 212 3.96 -17.79 5.57
CA LEU A 212 3.04 -16.69 5.83
C LEU A 212 2.77 -15.93 4.52
N LEU A 213 1.54 -15.44 4.34
CA LEU A 213 1.16 -14.61 3.20
C LEU A 213 0.84 -13.19 3.65
N HIS A 214 1.46 -12.22 2.99
CA HIS A 214 1.13 -10.81 3.10
C HIS A 214 0.52 -10.29 1.79
N VAL A 215 -0.57 -9.53 1.89
CA VAL A 215 -1.22 -8.87 0.74
C VAL A 215 -1.44 -7.40 1.07
N ASP A 216 -0.76 -6.54 0.35
CA ASP A 216 -0.83 -5.09 0.52
C ASP A 216 -1.79 -4.46 -0.49
N VAL A 217 -2.91 -3.93 -0.01
CA VAL A 217 -4.01 -3.44 -0.87
C VAL A 217 -3.90 -1.94 -1.05
N HIS A 218 -3.73 -1.52 -2.30
CA HIS A 218 -3.60 -0.13 -2.72
C HIS A 218 -4.60 0.22 -3.83
N GLY A 219 -4.77 1.53 -4.01
CA GLY A 219 -5.61 2.14 -5.00
C GLY A 219 -4.82 2.96 -6.01
N CYS A 220 -5.02 2.68 -7.29
CA CYS A 220 -4.45 3.47 -8.37
C CYS A 220 -5.54 4.20 -9.17
N GLN A 221 -5.11 5.00 -10.16
CA GLN A 221 -6.01 5.64 -11.12
C GLN A 221 -6.56 4.60 -12.12
N ASP A 222 -7.71 4.88 -12.70
CA ASP A 222 -8.25 4.05 -13.77
C ASP A 222 -7.39 4.12 -15.05
N PRO A 223 -7.43 3.06 -15.88
CA PRO A 223 -6.86 3.12 -17.22
C PRO A 223 -7.41 4.30 -18.03
N PRO A 224 -6.66 4.85 -19.00
CA PRO A 224 -5.31 4.44 -19.42
C PRO A 224 -4.17 5.02 -18.56
N ASN A 225 -4.46 5.78 -17.49
CA ASN A 225 -3.41 6.31 -16.59
C ASN A 225 -2.58 5.18 -15.96
N THR A 226 -3.20 4.02 -15.82
CA THR A 226 -2.56 2.74 -15.56
C THR A 226 -2.89 1.78 -16.71
N PRO A 227 -2.01 0.83 -17.08
CA PRO A 227 -2.25 -0.04 -18.22
C PRO A 227 -3.21 -1.20 -17.91
N SER A 228 -3.65 -1.38 -16.66
CA SER A 228 -4.54 -2.46 -16.22
C SER A 228 -5.43 -2.05 -15.05
N HIS A 229 -6.53 -2.78 -14.83
CA HIS A 229 -7.40 -2.57 -13.67
C HIS A 229 -6.78 -3.05 -12.35
N LEU A 230 -5.94 -4.07 -12.42
CA LEU A 230 -5.13 -4.57 -11.31
C LEU A 230 -3.66 -4.68 -11.75
N THR A 231 -2.74 -4.15 -10.94
CA THR A 231 -1.31 -4.49 -11.03
C THR A 231 -0.91 -5.33 -9.82
N VAL A 232 -0.26 -6.46 -10.07
CA VAL A 232 0.31 -7.36 -9.07
C VAL A 232 1.80 -7.03 -8.93
N GLY A 233 2.20 -6.43 -7.81
CA GLY A 233 3.56 -6.05 -7.50
C GLY A 233 4.30 -7.12 -6.69
N LEU A 234 5.47 -7.56 -7.15
CA LEU A 234 6.33 -8.56 -6.48
C LEU A 234 7.71 -8.03 -6.05
N GLY A 235 7.94 -6.73 -6.17
CA GLY A 235 9.23 -6.10 -5.90
C GLY A 235 9.85 -6.49 -4.57
N ALA A 236 9.05 -6.63 -3.51
CA ALA A 236 9.56 -7.02 -2.19
C ALA A 236 10.20 -8.42 -2.19
N MET A 237 9.56 -9.42 -2.81
CA MET A 237 10.10 -10.77 -2.91
C MET A 237 11.27 -10.85 -3.89
N CYS A 238 11.13 -10.25 -5.07
CA CYS A 238 12.15 -10.28 -6.11
C CYS A 238 13.44 -9.60 -5.65
N PHE A 239 13.36 -8.41 -5.07
CA PHE A 239 14.55 -7.72 -4.56
C PHE A 239 15.18 -8.45 -3.38
N HIS A 240 14.38 -9.04 -2.48
CA HIS A 240 14.95 -9.85 -1.41
C HIS A 240 15.74 -11.05 -1.96
N ALA A 241 15.21 -11.74 -2.97
CA ALA A 241 15.92 -12.84 -3.62
C ALA A 241 17.20 -12.39 -4.34
N ILE A 242 17.14 -11.26 -5.07
CA ILE A 242 18.29 -10.67 -5.76
C ILE A 242 19.38 -10.28 -4.75
N ASP A 243 19.01 -9.60 -3.66
CA ASP A 243 19.96 -9.15 -2.64
C ASP A 243 20.66 -10.33 -1.93
N LEU A 244 20.02 -11.51 -1.90
CA LEU A 244 20.58 -12.76 -1.38
C LEU A 244 21.35 -13.58 -2.43
N GLY A 245 21.28 -13.22 -3.71
CA GLY A 245 21.80 -14.03 -4.82
C GLY A 245 21.07 -15.37 -4.98
N ASP A 246 19.81 -15.46 -4.53
CA ASP A 246 19.03 -16.69 -4.54
C ASP A 246 18.12 -16.75 -5.77
N ALA A 247 18.64 -17.35 -6.85
CA ALA A 247 17.91 -17.53 -8.10
C ALA A 247 16.66 -18.41 -7.93
N ASP A 248 16.69 -19.40 -7.02
CA ASP A 248 15.53 -20.25 -6.76
C ASP A 248 14.41 -19.47 -6.08
N ALA A 249 14.73 -18.60 -5.10
CA ALA A 249 13.76 -17.73 -4.46
C ALA A 249 13.17 -16.69 -5.43
N TYR A 250 13.97 -16.18 -6.38
CA TYR A 250 13.49 -15.28 -7.42
C TYR A 250 12.46 -15.99 -8.32
N GLU A 251 12.78 -17.18 -8.81
CA GLU A 251 11.86 -18.00 -9.60
C GLU A 251 10.60 -18.38 -8.81
N ASP A 252 10.71 -18.63 -7.50
CA ASP A 252 9.54 -18.82 -6.62
C ASP A 252 8.63 -17.60 -6.59
N ALA A 253 9.20 -16.40 -6.47
CA ALA A 253 8.43 -15.15 -6.50
C ALA A 253 7.69 -14.99 -7.84
N ILE A 254 8.38 -15.19 -8.97
CA ILE A 254 7.77 -15.10 -10.31
C ILE A 254 6.67 -16.15 -10.49
N CYS A 255 6.88 -17.39 -10.04
CA CYS A 255 5.87 -18.43 -10.06
C CYS A 255 4.62 -18.03 -9.27
N PHE A 256 4.81 -17.47 -8.07
CA PHE A 256 3.71 -16.96 -7.25
C PHE A 256 2.93 -15.82 -7.93
N GLY A 257 3.62 -14.81 -8.47
CA GLY A 257 2.94 -13.70 -9.18
C GLY A 257 2.16 -14.15 -10.40
N ASN A 258 2.72 -15.08 -11.19
CA ASN A 258 2.02 -15.66 -12.34
C ASN A 258 0.77 -16.43 -11.91
N ALA A 259 0.83 -17.17 -10.81
CA ALA A 259 -0.33 -17.82 -10.23
C ALA A 259 -1.39 -16.79 -9.80
N VAL A 260 -0.99 -15.72 -9.10
CA VAL A 260 -1.90 -14.64 -8.69
C VAL A 260 -2.57 -13.99 -9.90
N CYS A 261 -1.80 -13.63 -10.93
CA CYS A 261 -2.32 -13.04 -12.16
C CYS A 261 -3.34 -13.95 -12.85
N ARG A 262 -3.04 -15.26 -12.98
CA ARG A 262 -3.94 -16.23 -13.59
C ARG A 262 -5.27 -16.35 -12.83
N GLU A 263 -5.19 -16.62 -11.52
CA GLU A 263 -6.38 -16.85 -10.69
C GLU A 263 -7.26 -15.60 -10.61
N LEU A 264 -6.65 -14.42 -10.40
CA LEU A 264 -7.39 -13.16 -10.36
C LEU A 264 -7.99 -12.79 -11.71
N SER A 265 -7.30 -13.07 -12.83
CA SER A 265 -7.85 -12.80 -14.17
C SER A 265 -9.14 -13.58 -14.42
N GLN A 266 -9.22 -14.84 -13.97
CA GLN A 266 -10.43 -15.68 -14.12
C GLN A 266 -11.62 -15.13 -13.31
N VAL A 267 -11.36 -14.62 -12.11
CA VAL A 267 -12.38 -14.01 -11.26
C VAL A 267 -12.84 -12.67 -11.86
N LEU A 268 -11.90 -11.80 -12.22
CA LEU A 268 -12.20 -10.46 -12.73
C LEU A 268 -12.84 -10.49 -14.12
N ALA A 269 -12.64 -11.54 -14.92
CA ALA A 269 -13.35 -11.72 -16.19
C ALA A 269 -14.89 -11.84 -16.00
N LYS A 270 -15.36 -12.15 -14.79
CA LYS A 270 -16.78 -12.20 -14.45
C LYS A 270 -17.37 -10.82 -14.11
N ALA A 271 -16.52 -9.81 -13.89
CA ALA A 271 -16.96 -8.44 -13.66
C ALA A 271 -17.42 -7.83 -15.00
N GLN A 272 -18.72 -7.92 -15.30
CA GLN A 272 -19.30 -7.56 -16.60
C GLN A 272 -19.21 -6.06 -16.95
N THR A 273 -18.69 -5.21 -16.05
CA THR A 273 -18.86 -3.76 -16.10
C THR A 273 -17.57 -2.94 -15.90
N LEU A 274 -16.39 -3.55 -15.90
CA LEU A 274 -15.14 -2.78 -15.77
C LEU A 274 -14.93 -1.84 -16.98
N ARG A 275 -14.90 -0.54 -16.68
CA ARG A 275 -14.65 0.54 -17.63
C ARG A 275 -13.52 1.43 -17.09
N PRO A 276 -12.70 2.02 -17.98
CA PRO A 276 -12.65 1.77 -19.43
C PRO A 276 -12.07 0.39 -19.76
N ARG A 277 -12.20 -0.08 -21.01
CA ARG A 277 -11.65 -1.39 -21.39
C ARG A 277 -10.12 -1.35 -21.36
N ALA A 278 -9.51 -2.19 -20.54
CA ALA A 278 -8.06 -2.36 -20.42
C ALA A 278 -7.73 -3.82 -20.06
N ALA A 279 -6.44 -4.13 -19.91
CA ALA A 279 -6.03 -5.41 -19.34
C ALA A 279 -6.61 -5.54 -17.92
N LEU A 280 -7.14 -6.71 -17.56
CA LEU A 280 -7.71 -6.92 -16.23
C LEU A 280 -6.62 -6.96 -15.18
N VAL A 281 -5.57 -7.77 -15.42
CA VAL A 281 -4.47 -7.98 -14.48
C VAL A 281 -3.16 -7.93 -15.24
N ARG A 282 -2.14 -7.32 -14.63
CA ARG A 282 -0.75 -7.42 -15.08
C ARG A 282 0.18 -7.68 -13.92
N LEU A 283 1.32 -8.30 -14.21
CA LEU A 283 2.41 -8.49 -13.26
C LEU A 283 3.40 -7.32 -13.36
N SER A 284 3.90 -6.85 -12.22
CA SER A 284 5.01 -5.91 -12.10
C SER A 284 6.05 -6.51 -11.14
N ALA A 285 7.11 -7.07 -11.72
CA ALA A 285 8.21 -7.67 -11.00
C ALA A 285 9.52 -7.11 -11.58
N PRO A 286 10.46 -6.64 -10.74
CA PRO A 286 11.74 -6.16 -11.22
C PRO A 286 12.59 -7.33 -11.74
N GLY A 287 13.26 -7.10 -12.86
CA GLY A 287 14.26 -8.04 -13.40
C GLY A 287 15.58 -7.99 -12.63
N PRO A 288 16.46 -9.00 -12.78
CA PRO A 288 17.80 -8.99 -12.19
C PRO A 288 18.67 -7.83 -12.72
N GLU A 289 18.44 -7.40 -13.96
CA GLU A 289 19.18 -6.32 -14.61
C GLU A 289 18.63 -4.92 -14.29
N GLU A 290 17.47 -4.84 -13.63
CA GLU A 290 16.80 -3.57 -13.28
C GLU A 290 17.24 -3.07 -11.88
N GLU A 291 18.55 -3.10 -11.61
CA GLU A 291 19.09 -2.84 -10.27
C GLU A 291 18.76 -1.43 -9.74
N ASN A 292 18.63 -0.44 -10.63
CA ASN A 292 18.58 0.98 -10.25
C ASN A 292 17.19 1.62 -10.29
N CYS A 293 16.15 0.93 -10.76
CA CYS A 293 14.81 1.50 -10.80
C CYS A 293 13.76 0.45 -10.45
N ALA A 294 13.12 0.61 -9.30
CA ALA A 294 11.96 -0.20 -8.96
C ALA A 294 10.81 0.18 -9.91
N PRO A 295 10.26 -0.78 -10.69
CA PRO A 295 9.10 -0.49 -11.51
C PRO A 295 7.99 0.11 -10.66
N ARG A 296 7.35 1.17 -11.16
CA ARG A 296 6.17 1.74 -10.50
C ARG A 296 5.15 0.64 -10.28
N PHE A 297 4.60 0.56 -9.06
CA PHE A 297 3.64 -0.47 -8.64
C PHE A 297 4.23 -1.87 -8.42
N SER A 298 5.55 -2.01 -8.38
CA SER A 298 6.19 -3.28 -7.99
C SER A 298 5.99 -3.61 -6.51
N GLY A 299 5.68 -2.63 -5.67
CA GLY A 299 5.53 -2.82 -4.23
C GLY A 299 6.85 -2.94 -3.47
N ALA A 300 7.92 -2.37 -4.02
CA ALA A 300 9.15 -2.12 -3.29
C ALA A 300 9.82 -0.83 -3.75
N TRP A 301 10.60 -0.24 -2.85
CA TRP A 301 11.54 0.84 -3.17
C TRP A 301 12.97 0.30 -3.21
N ARG A 302 13.80 0.86 -4.08
CA ARG A 302 15.27 0.86 -3.96
C ARG A 302 15.69 2.19 -3.31
N GLY A 303 16.77 2.21 -2.52
CA GLY A 303 17.23 3.44 -1.84
C GLY A 303 16.83 3.60 -0.37
N GLY A 304 16.72 2.50 0.39
CA GLY A 304 16.65 2.53 1.86
C GLY A 304 15.29 2.87 2.47
N ARG A 305 14.27 3.13 1.65
CA ARG A 305 12.84 3.20 2.06
C ARG A 305 12.18 1.83 1.92
N HIS A 306 11.12 1.58 2.70
CA HIS A 306 10.43 0.29 2.74
C HIS A 306 8.92 0.43 2.59
N THR A 307 8.35 -0.28 1.61
CA THR A 307 6.90 -0.54 1.54
C THR A 307 6.45 -1.50 2.64
N GLN A 308 5.14 -1.64 2.84
CA GLN A 308 4.56 -2.66 3.72
C GLN A 308 4.91 -4.08 3.24
N SER A 309 4.96 -4.31 1.93
CA SER A 309 5.41 -5.59 1.39
C SER A 309 6.88 -5.89 1.72
N GLN A 310 7.79 -4.92 1.64
CA GLN A 310 9.19 -5.09 2.07
C GLN A 310 9.30 -5.32 3.59
N GLN A 311 8.49 -4.60 4.36
CA GLN A 311 8.39 -4.79 5.82
C GLN A 311 7.91 -6.20 6.18
N ALA A 312 6.93 -6.75 5.48
CA ALA A 312 6.45 -8.11 5.68
C ALA A 312 7.56 -9.15 5.43
N ILE A 313 8.30 -9.04 4.32
CA ILE A 313 9.45 -9.93 4.05
C ILE A 313 10.48 -9.85 5.17
N ARG A 314 10.83 -8.63 5.62
CA ARG A 314 11.75 -8.42 6.76
C ARG A 314 11.23 -8.99 8.08
N ALA A 315 9.91 -9.07 8.25
CA ALA A 315 9.27 -9.67 9.41
C ALA A 315 9.14 -11.21 9.32
N GLY A 316 9.67 -11.84 8.26
CA GLY A 316 9.68 -13.29 8.10
C GLY A 316 8.51 -13.85 7.28
N PHE A 317 7.74 -13.01 6.58
CA PHE A 317 6.74 -13.51 5.65
C PHE A 317 7.43 -14.16 4.44
N SER A 318 6.99 -15.36 4.07
CA SER A 318 7.58 -16.08 2.93
C SER A 318 7.02 -15.62 1.58
N HIS A 319 5.81 -15.04 1.57
CA HIS A 319 5.18 -14.47 0.39
C HIS A 319 4.61 -13.08 0.73
N ALA A 320 4.91 -12.10 -0.12
CA ALA A 320 4.35 -10.76 -0.03
C ALA A 320 4.01 -10.24 -1.42
N VAL A 321 2.82 -9.66 -1.58
CA VAL A 321 2.36 -9.10 -2.85
C VAL A 321 1.66 -7.76 -2.62
N GLN A 322 1.92 -6.79 -3.49
CA GLN A 322 1.18 -5.54 -3.55
C GLN A 322 0.11 -5.62 -4.65
N LEU A 323 -1.11 -5.17 -4.35
CA LEU A 323 -2.23 -5.13 -5.27
C LEU A 323 -2.63 -3.67 -5.50
N GLU A 324 -2.43 -3.17 -6.71
CA GLU A 324 -2.79 -1.81 -7.10
C GLU A 324 -4.08 -1.85 -7.91
N LEU A 325 -5.18 -1.47 -7.27
CA LEU A 325 -6.54 -1.60 -7.79
C LEU A 325 -7.04 -0.27 -8.35
N SER A 326 -7.52 -0.28 -9.59
CA SER A 326 -8.13 0.90 -10.21
C SER A 326 -9.37 1.36 -9.43
N LYS A 327 -9.77 2.62 -9.56
CA LYS A 327 -10.95 3.17 -8.85
C LYS A 327 -12.21 2.38 -9.20
N ALA A 328 -12.44 2.08 -10.48
CA ALA A 328 -13.57 1.28 -10.95
C ALA A 328 -13.57 -0.12 -10.35
N LEU A 329 -12.42 -0.80 -10.32
CA LEU A 329 -12.30 -2.13 -9.73
C LEU A 329 -12.57 -2.11 -8.22
N ARG A 330 -12.04 -1.12 -7.51
CA ARG A 330 -12.28 -0.96 -6.07
C ARG A 330 -13.75 -0.76 -5.74
N ALA A 331 -14.45 0.09 -6.50
CA ALA A 331 -15.88 0.32 -6.30
C ALA A 331 -16.71 -0.95 -6.47
N ILE A 332 -16.39 -1.78 -7.49
CA ILE A 332 -17.09 -3.05 -7.72
C ILE A 332 -16.78 -4.04 -6.60
N LEU A 333 -15.50 -4.24 -6.24
CA LEU A 333 -15.13 -5.17 -5.17
C LEU A 333 -15.70 -4.77 -3.80
N ALA A 334 -15.91 -3.48 -3.55
CA ALA A 334 -16.51 -3.00 -2.30
C ALA A 334 -18.02 -3.26 -2.20
N THR A 335 -18.70 -3.46 -3.33
CA THR A 335 -20.17 -3.59 -3.39
C THR A 335 -20.65 -4.99 -3.81
N ASP A 336 -19.82 -5.76 -4.50
CA ASP A 336 -20.10 -7.13 -4.92
C ASP A 336 -19.35 -8.15 -4.02
N GLU A 337 -20.07 -8.64 -3.00
CA GLU A 337 -19.53 -9.61 -2.05
C GLU A 337 -19.14 -10.94 -2.71
N VAL A 338 -19.86 -11.36 -3.76
CA VAL A 338 -19.57 -12.61 -4.47
C VAL A 338 -18.25 -12.47 -5.24
N LEU A 339 -18.04 -11.34 -5.91
CA LEU A 339 -16.79 -11.05 -6.59
C LEU A 339 -15.63 -10.93 -5.60
N LEU A 340 -15.82 -10.25 -4.46
CA LEU A 340 -14.80 -10.11 -3.42
C LEU A 340 -14.41 -11.46 -2.80
N SER A 341 -15.39 -12.33 -2.54
CA SER A 341 -15.14 -13.70 -2.06
C SER A 341 -14.37 -14.54 -3.09
N GLY A 342 -14.73 -14.40 -4.37
CA GLY A 342 -13.98 -15.00 -5.48
C GLY A 342 -12.54 -14.48 -5.55
N PHE A 343 -12.34 -13.17 -5.36
CA PHE A 343 -11.05 -12.51 -5.38
C PHE A 343 -10.14 -13.04 -4.26
N ALA A 344 -10.67 -13.11 -3.04
CA ALA A 344 -9.98 -13.68 -1.89
C ALA A 344 -9.62 -15.17 -2.12
N SER A 345 -10.57 -15.95 -2.64
CA SER A 345 -10.35 -17.37 -2.95
C SER A 345 -9.25 -17.58 -3.99
N ALA A 346 -9.17 -16.72 -5.01
CA ALA A 346 -8.13 -16.73 -6.02
C ALA A 346 -6.73 -16.43 -5.44
N LEU A 347 -6.61 -15.47 -4.52
CA LEU A 347 -5.36 -15.20 -3.80
C LEU A 347 -4.87 -16.45 -3.04
N ARG A 348 -5.78 -17.12 -2.32
CA ARG A 348 -5.46 -18.37 -1.62
C ARG A 348 -5.07 -19.48 -2.59
N ALA A 349 -5.80 -19.64 -3.70
CA ALA A 349 -5.50 -20.67 -4.70
C ALA A 349 -4.10 -20.46 -5.28
N ALA A 350 -3.76 -19.23 -5.66
CA ALA A 350 -2.45 -18.88 -6.17
C ALA A 350 -1.33 -19.19 -5.16
N TRP A 351 -1.53 -18.84 -3.89
CA TRP A 351 -0.57 -19.13 -2.84
C TRP A 351 -0.36 -20.63 -2.61
N VAL A 352 -1.44 -21.42 -2.55
CA VAL A 352 -1.37 -22.88 -2.41
C VAL A 352 -0.62 -23.51 -3.60
N GLN A 353 -0.87 -23.03 -4.82
CA GLN A 353 -0.18 -23.52 -6.02
C GLN A 353 1.32 -23.20 -6.00
N ALA A 354 1.70 -21.98 -5.59
CA ALA A 354 3.11 -21.58 -5.48
C ALA A 354 3.86 -22.47 -4.47
N LYS A 355 3.27 -22.73 -3.30
CA LYS A 355 3.83 -23.62 -2.29
C LYS A 355 4.05 -25.05 -2.80
N ALA A 356 3.07 -25.57 -3.54
CA ALA A 356 3.16 -26.90 -4.14
C ALA A 356 4.29 -26.97 -5.18
N ALA A 357 4.41 -25.95 -6.04
CA ALA A 357 5.46 -25.84 -7.05
C ALA A 357 6.86 -25.79 -6.42
N LYS A 358 7.05 -24.98 -5.37
CA LYS A 358 8.28 -24.90 -4.58
C LYS A 358 8.68 -26.26 -4.01
N THR A 359 7.74 -26.94 -3.35
CA THR A 359 7.97 -28.27 -2.76
C THR A 359 8.39 -29.30 -3.83
N GLN A 360 7.76 -29.26 -5.00
CA GLN A 360 8.08 -30.17 -6.11
C GLN A 360 9.48 -29.91 -6.66
N ARG A 361 9.89 -28.65 -6.79
CA ARG A 361 11.25 -28.27 -7.23
C ARG A 361 12.31 -28.76 -6.25
N GLN A 362 12.12 -28.49 -4.96
CA GLN A 362 13.05 -28.95 -3.92
C GLN A 362 13.23 -30.47 -3.91
N ARG A 363 12.15 -31.25 -4.15
CA ARG A 363 12.23 -32.71 -4.27
C ARG A 363 13.02 -33.16 -5.50
N ARG A 364 12.89 -32.46 -6.64
CA ARG A 364 13.64 -32.75 -7.86
C ARG A 364 15.13 -32.47 -7.68
N SER A 365 15.49 -31.33 -7.07
CA SER A 365 16.88 -30.97 -6.79
C SER A 365 17.57 -32.01 -5.88
N LYS A 366 16.89 -32.45 -4.81
CA LYS A 366 17.42 -33.51 -3.91
C LYS A 366 17.67 -34.84 -4.63
N ARG A 367 16.76 -35.26 -5.52
CA ARG A 367 16.93 -36.51 -6.31
C ARG A 367 18.08 -36.42 -7.31
N SER A 368 18.23 -35.26 -7.98
CA SER A 368 19.33 -35.03 -8.93
C SER A 368 20.69 -35.11 -8.25
N TRP A 369 20.79 -34.62 -7.01
CA TRP A 369 22.01 -34.71 -6.22
C TRP A 369 22.33 -36.16 -5.80
N GLN A 370 21.34 -36.89 -5.29
CA GLN A 370 21.50 -38.30 -4.90
C GLN A 370 21.85 -39.23 -6.06
N ALA A 371 21.44 -38.91 -7.29
CA ALA A 371 21.77 -39.70 -8.47
C ALA A 371 23.20 -39.50 -8.97
N LYS A 372 23.90 -38.46 -8.50
CA LYS A 372 25.28 -38.14 -8.88
C LYS A 372 26.31 -38.63 -7.86
N THR A 373 25.87 -39.01 -6.66
CA THR A 373 26.66 -39.61 -5.58
C THR A 373 26.52 -41.11 -5.61
#